data_AF-A0A2N9LMV0-F1
#
_entry.id   AF-A0A2N9LMV0-F1
#
_cell.length_a   1.000
_cell.length_b   1.000
_cell.length_c   1.000
_cell.angle_alpha   90.00
_cell.angle_beta   90.00
_cell.angle_gamma   90.00
#
_symmetry.space_group_name_H-M   'P 1'
#
loop_
_entity.id
_entity.type
_entity.pdbx_description
1 polymer ?
#
loop_
_entity_poly.entity_id
_entity_poly.type
_entity_poly.pdbx_seq_one_letter_code
_entity_poly.pdbx_strand_id
1 'polypeptide(L)'
;MSTQPVEPKAMPSANLVQIGNSIEDAIQERLREERERLEREAGFAKREVHHFKKPVEKPFTREQRGSTTLLFGGLTWKHEKLVHGALEGLGYRAEAVPTPNVRAFQTGKEYGNNGQCNPTYFTVGNLVQYLQSLEEQGLTKQEIIDRYVFFTAGACGPCRFGMYEAEYRLALRNSGFDGFRVLLFQQSGGLSQSDAEAGMEMNLDFFLGILNALNCGDVMNEVAYAIRPYETTGGETDRILDETMDYMHEVFRKKRPWKLDEGMAKYLGGFSDTAEYIGKFVKQLKGDEYVPALERLFRRWSDAAMSSTGSKSTACA
;
A
#
# COMPACT_ATOMS: atom_id res chain seq x y z
N MET A 1 16.94 -0.99 2.46
CA MET A 1 18.37 -1.37 2.53
C MET A 1 19.10 -0.61 1.44
N SER A 2 20.16 0.12 1.79
CA SER A 2 20.98 0.85 0.82
C SER A 2 21.60 -0.15 -0.17
N THR A 3 21.32 0.01 -1.45
CA THR A 3 21.98 -0.75 -2.54
C THR A 3 23.27 -0.07 -3.00
N GLN A 4 23.76 0.94 -2.27
CA GLN A 4 25.11 1.42 -2.52
C GLN A 4 26.08 0.32 -2.09
N PRO A 5 27.03 -0.08 -2.97
CA PRO A 5 28.18 -0.84 -2.54
C PRO A 5 28.80 -0.05 -1.37
N VAL A 6 28.81 -0.65 -0.19
CA VAL A 6 29.64 -0.13 0.89
C VAL A 6 31.06 -0.39 0.42
N GLU A 7 31.70 0.63 -0.13
CA GLU A 7 33.16 0.67 -0.15
C GLU A 7 33.58 0.83 1.30
N PRO A 8 34.19 -0.21 1.93
CA PRO A 8 34.63 -0.08 3.31
C PRO A 8 35.73 0.97 3.34
N LYS A 9 35.39 2.18 3.81
CA LYS A 9 36.41 3.18 4.13
C LYS A 9 37.17 2.64 5.34
N ALA A 10 38.39 2.17 5.12
CA ALA A 10 39.26 1.69 6.18
C ALA A 10 39.38 2.78 7.24
N MET A 11 38.77 2.56 8.41
CA MET A 11 39.04 3.40 9.57
C MET A 11 40.42 2.99 10.10
N PRO A 12 41.35 3.94 10.31
CA PRO A 12 42.63 3.61 10.89
C PRO A 12 42.38 3.19 12.34
N SER A 13 42.45 1.88 12.59
CA SER A 13 42.39 1.32 13.94
C SER A 13 43.60 1.83 14.72
N ALA A 14 43.37 2.65 15.73
CA ALA A 14 44.39 3.44 16.38
C ALA A 14 45.49 2.66 17.14
N ASN A 15 45.53 1.32 17.12
CA ASN A 15 46.55 0.52 17.83
C ASN A 15 46.77 -0.90 17.26
N LEU A 16 46.70 -1.10 15.95
CA LEU A 16 47.20 -2.33 15.32
C LEU A 16 48.47 -2.01 14.53
N VAL A 17 49.51 -2.81 14.72
CA VAL A 17 50.76 -2.73 13.96
C VAL A 17 50.42 -2.76 12.47
N GLN A 18 50.68 -1.66 11.78
CA GLN A 18 50.54 -1.52 10.34
C GLN A 18 51.59 -2.42 9.67
N ILE A 19 51.27 -3.71 9.50
CA ILE A 19 51.99 -4.58 8.57
C ILE A 19 51.76 -3.95 7.20
N GLY A 20 52.84 -3.51 6.55
CA GLY A 20 52.79 -2.54 5.47
C GLY A 20 51.79 -2.88 4.37
N ASN A 21 51.00 -1.88 3.98
CA ASN A 21 50.05 -1.90 2.86
C ASN A 21 50.60 -2.59 1.59
N SER A 22 51.92 -2.63 1.39
CA SER A 22 52.57 -3.27 0.23
C SER A 22 52.39 -4.79 0.15
N ILE A 23 52.26 -5.51 1.27
CA ILE A 23 52.08 -6.97 1.25
C ILE A 23 50.62 -7.29 0.87
N GLU A 24 49.66 -6.58 1.45
CA GLU A 24 48.24 -6.72 1.13
C GLU A 24 47.99 -6.40 -0.35
N ASP A 25 48.56 -5.29 -0.86
CA ASP A 25 48.45 -4.89 -2.26
C ASP A 25 49.07 -5.94 -3.20
N ALA A 26 50.24 -6.50 -2.84
CA ALA A 26 50.87 -7.57 -3.61
C ALA A 26 50.07 -8.87 -3.59
N ILE A 27 49.38 -9.19 -2.48
CA ILE A 27 48.47 -10.33 -2.39
C ILE A 27 47.24 -10.09 -3.28
N GLN A 28 46.63 -8.90 -3.24
CA GLN A 28 45.48 -8.55 -4.08
C GLN A 28 45.83 -8.61 -5.57
N GLU A 29 47.02 -8.15 -5.95
CA GLU A 29 47.51 -8.23 -7.33
C GLU A 29 47.63 -9.68 -7.80
N ARG A 30 48.33 -10.52 -7.02
CA ARG A 30 48.49 -11.95 -7.35
C ARG A 30 47.15 -12.68 -7.41
N LEU A 31 46.23 -12.38 -6.50
CA LEU A 31 44.88 -12.96 -6.52
C LEU A 31 44.11 -12.54 -7.78
N ARG A 32 44.28 -11.30 -8.25
CA ARG A 32 43.68 -10.82 -9.49
C ARG A 32 44.28 -11.51 -10.71
N GLU A 33 45.60 -11.61 -10.81
CA GLU A 33 46.29 -12.31 -11.90
C GLU A 33 45.91 -13.80 -11.97
N GLU A 34 45.89 -14.48 -10.83
CA GLU A 34 45.48 -15.89 -10.73
C GLU A 34 44.01 -16.07 -11.09
N ARG A 35 43.12 -15.17 -10.64
CA ARG A 35 41.71 -15.18 -11.06
C ARG A 35 41.59 -15.02 -12.58
N GLU A 36 42.34 -14.10 -13.19
CA GLU A 36 42.32 -13.90 -14.64
C GLU A 36 42.90 -15.08 -15.43
N ARG A 37 43.88 -15.80 -14.87
CA ARG A 37 44.39 -17.06 -15.46
C ARG A 37 43.32 -18.13 -15.41
N LEU A 38 42.72 -18.37 -14.24
CA LEU A 38 41.68 -19.39 -14.04
C LEU A 38 40.43 -19.11 -14.87
N GLU A 39 40.02 -17.84 -14.98
CA GLU A 39 38.90 -17.43 -15.83
C GLU A 39 39.15 -17.73 -17.31
N ARG A 40 40.38 -17.51 -17.80
CA ARG A 40 40.80 -17.86 -19.16
C ARG A 40 40.85 -19.36 -19.39
N GLU A 41 41.45 -20.13 -18.48
CA GLU A 41 41.53 -21.59 -18.56
C GLU A 41 40.13 -22.25 -18.57
N ALA A 42 39.21 -21.73 -17.76
CA ALA A 42 37.82 -22.20 -17.71
C ALA A 42 36.96 -21.69 -18.87
N GLY A 43 37.51 -20.90 -19.80
CA GLY A 43 36.79 -20.39 -20.98
C GLY A 43 35.74 -19.32 -20.66
N PHE A 44 35.83 -18.66 -19.50
CA PHE A 44 34.96 -17.53 -19.17
C PHE A 44 35.41 -16.30 -19.98
N ALA A 45 34.76 -16.04 -21.10
CA ALA A 45 34.88 -14.75 -21.78
C ALA A 45 34.39 -13.65 -20.82
N LYS A 46 35.21 -12.63 -20.55
CA LYS A 46 34.78 -11.40 -19.86
C LYS A 46 33.64 -10.79 -20.68
N ARG A 47 32.39 -11.10 -20.32
CA ARG A 47 31.20 -10.49 -20.88
C ARG A 47 30.93 -9.22 -20.09
N GLU A 48 30.59 -8.16 -20.79
CA GLU A 48 30.09 -6.95 -20.15
C GLU A 48 28.80 -7.32 -19.37
N VAL A 49 28.88 -7.29 -18.04
CA VAL A 49 27.76 -7.65 -17.17
C VAL A 49 26.90 -6.40 -16.99
N HIS A 50 25.83 -6.29 -17.78
CA HIS A 50 24.79 -5.30 -17.50
C HIS A 50 23.94 -5.81 -16.33
N HIS A 51 24.26 -5.34 -15.13
CA HIS A 51 23.41 -5.58 -13.97
C HIS A 51 22.01 -5.02 -14.25
N PHE A 52 20.98 -5.79 -13.89
CA PHE A 52 19.61 -5.34 -14.00
C PHE A 52 19.44 -4.03 -13.22
N LYS A 53 18.97 -2.99 -13.91
CA LYS A 53 18.51 -1.75 -13.29
C LYS A 53 17.00 -1.73 -13.36
N LYS A 54 16.38 -1.38 -12.23
CA LYS A 54 14.95 -1.14 -12.17
C LYS A 54 14.58 -0.07 -13.21
N PRO A 55 13.60 -0.31 -14.09
CA PRO A 55 13.10 0.71 -15.01
C PRO A 55 12.66 1.97 -14.26
N VAL A 56 12.86 3.14 -14.88
CA VAL A 56 12.36 4.40 -14.35
C VAL A 56 10.88 4.50 -14.70
N GLU A 57 10.04 4.58 -13.68
CA GLU A 57 8.59 4.66 -13.84
C GLU A 57 8.14 6.07 -14.19
N LYS A 58 7.02 6.19 -14.92
CA LYS A 58 6.38 7.48 -15.15
C LYS A 58 5.84 8.02 -13.82
N PRO A 59 6.17 9.26 -13.42
CA PRO A 59 5.63 9.84 -12.20
C PRO A 59 4.13 10.10 -12.34
N PHE A 60 3.40 10.00 -11.22
CA PHE A 60 2.09 10.60 -11.07
C PHE A 60 2.29 11.99 -10.46
N THR A 61 1.95 13.06 -11.19
CA THR A 61 2.24 14.44 -10.77
C THR A 61 1.02 15.15 -10.19
N ARG A 62 1.23 16.24 -9.45
CA ARG A 62 0.17 17.05 -8.83
C ARG A 62 -0.84 17.55 -9.85
N GLU A 63 -0.44 17.97 -11.05
CA GLU A 63 -1.38 18.45 -12.07
C GLU A 63 -2.34 17.36 -12.54
N GLN A 64 -1.90 16.10 -12.51
CA GLN A 64 -2.69 14.95 -12.96
C GLN A 64 -3.76 14.53 -11.93
N ARG A 65 -3.72 15.03 -10.68
CA ARG A 65 -4.60 14.62 -9.58
C ARG A 65 -6.09 14.80 -9.90
N GLY A 66 -6.42 15.87 -10.62
CA GLY A 66 -7.81 16.18 -11.00
C GLY A 66 -8.37 15.28 -12.09
N SER A 67 -7.53 14.60 -12.88
CA SER A 67 -7.94 13.78 -14.03
C SER A 67 -7.64 12.29 -13.87
N THR A 68 -6.88 11.92 -12.83
CA THR A 68 -6.42 10.54 -12.60
C THR A 68 -7.21 9.87 -11.49
N THR A 69 -7.68 8.65 -11.74
CA THR A 69 -8.33 7.79 -10.75
C THR A 69 -7.30 6.86 -10.10
N LEU A 70 -7.26 6.87 -8.77
CA LEU A 70 -6.43 6.00 -7.94
C LEU A 70 -7.14 4.67 -7.70
N LEU A 71 -6.65 3.62 -8.35
CA LEU A 71 -7.09 2.25 -8.12
C LEU A 71 -6.35 1.68 -6.93
N PHE A 72 -7.05 0.97 -6.05
CA PHE A 72 -6.47 0.24 -4.94
C PHE A 72 -7.27 -1.03 -4.66
N GLY A 73 -6.70 -2.00 -3.96
CA GLY A 73 -7.45 -3.18 -3.55
C GLY A 73 -6.59 -4.29 -2.95
N GLY A 74 -7.22 -5.41 -2.63
CA GLY A 74 -6.59 -6.57 -1.99
C GLY A 74 -6.82 -6.64 -0.48
N LEU A 75 -7.69 -5.79 0.06
CA LEU A 75 -8.21 -5.91 1.42
C LEU A 75 -9.63 -6.48 1.38
N THR A 76 -10.28 -6.62 2.53
CA THR A 76 -11.71 -6.98 2.52
C THR A 76 -12.56 -5.77 2.14
N TRP A 77 -13.72 -5.99 1.53
CA TRP A 77 -14.60 -4.93 1.02
C TRP A 77 -14.92 -3.85 2.07
N LYS A 78 -15.01 -4.22 3.36
CA LYS A 78 -15.20 -3.29 4.49
C LYS A 78 -14.07 -2.29 4.60
N HIS A 79 -12.83 -2.79 4.61
CA HIS A 79 -11.64 -1.99 4.74
C HIS A 79 -11.48 -1.10 3.52
N GLU A 80 -11.70 -1.66 2.33
CA GLU A 80 -11.62 -0.90 1.07
C GLU A 80 -12.65 0.22 1.03
N LYS A 81 -13.88 -0.02 1.53
CA LYS A 81 -14.92 1.00 1.64
C LYS A 81 -14.54 2.14 2.58
N LEU A 82 -13.93 1.86 3.73
CA LEU A 82 -13.47 2.93 4.63
C LEU A 82 -12.24 3.67 4.09
N VAL A 83 -11.29 2.94 3.47
CA VAL A 83 -10.14 3.55 2.79
C VAL A 83 -10.60 4.43 1.63
N HIS A 84 -11.62 4.01 0.87
CA HIS A 84 -12.24 4.83 -0.17
C HIS A 84 -12.71 6.17 0.38
N GLY A 85 -13.47 6.15 1.48
CA GLY A 85 -13.94 7.37 2.14
C GLY A 85 -12.79 8.26 2.62
N ALA A 86 -11.74 7.66 3.17
CA ALA A 86 -10.56 8.40 3.60
C ALA A 86 -9.83 9.09 2.43
N LEU A 87 -9.68 8.40 1.29
CA LEU A 87 -9.06 8.96 0.09
C LEU A 87 -9.90 10.09 -0.51
N GLU A 88 -11.22 9.90 -0.61
CA GLU A 88 -12.13 10.95 -1.08
C GLU A 88 -12.12 12.17 -0.15
N GLY A 89 -12.04 11.96 1.17
CA GLY A 89 -11.94 13.03 2.17
C GLY A 89 -10.67 13.87 2.04
N LEU A 90 -9.61 13.28 1.46
CA LEU A 90 -8.37 13.96 1.09
C LEU A 90 -8.40 14.55 -0.34
N GLY A 91 -9.54 14.47 -1.03
CA GLY A 91 -9.73 15.04 -2.36
C GLY A 91 -9.17 14.21 -3.51
N TYR A 92 -8.91 12.92 -3.30
CA TYR A 92 -8.51 12.00 -4.37
C TYR A 92 -9.73 11.42 -5.08
N ARG A 93 -9.64 11.25 -6.40
CA ARG A 93 -10.53 10.34 -7.13
C ARG A 93 -9.99 8.94 -6.94
N ALA A 94 -10.71 8.08 -6.25
CA ALA A 94 -10.25 6.74 -5.95
C ALA A 94 -11.35 5.72 -6.28
N GLU A 95 -10.95 4.50 -6.64
CA GLU A 95 -11.86 3.38 -6.81
C GLU A 95 -11.21 2.10 -6.28
N ALA A 96 -11.97 1.31 -5.53
CA ALA A 96 -11.55 -0.01 -5.12
C ALA A 96 -11.73 -0.99 -6.29
N VAL A 97 -10.67 -1.73 -6.63
CA VAL A 97 -10.77 -2.84 -7.58
C VAL A 97 -11.67 -3.93 -6.97
N PRO A 98 -12.63 -4.52 -7.71
CA PRO A 98 -13.56 -5.50 -7.17
C PRO A 98 -12.89 -6.70 -6.49
N THR A 99 -13.64 -7.46 -5.69
CA THR A 99 -13.12 -8.69 -5.10
C THR A 99 -12.70 -9.69 -6.19
N PRO A 100 -11.46 -10.23 -6.13
CA PRO A 100 -10.95 -11.09 -7.19
C PRO A 100 -11.71 -12.42 -7.23
N ASN A 101 -11.99 -12.89 -8.45
CA ASN A 101 -12.68 -14.16 -8.70
C ASN A 101 -11.74 -15.19 -9.37
N VAL A 102 -12.28 -16.35 -9.76
CA VAL A 102 -11.51 -17.41 -10.42
C VAL A 102 -10.90 -16.95 -11.75
N ARG A 103 -11.60 -16.07 -12.49
CA ARG A 103 -11.07 -15.50 -13.73
C ARG A 103 -9.88 -14.59 -13.42
N ALA A 104 -9.93 -13.75 -12.39
CA ALA A 104 -8.77 -12.98 -11.94
C ALA A 104 -7.56 -13.88 -11.66
N PHE A 105 -7.75 -15.00 -10.96
CA PHE A 105 -6.68 -15.98 -10.73
C PHE A 105 -6.10 -16.55 -12.03
N GLN A 106 -6.95 -16.93 -12.98
CA GLN A 106 -6.50 -17.44 -14.29
C GLN A 106 -5.72 -16.38 -15.07
N THR A 107 -6.23 -15.14 -15.13
CA THR A 107 -5.57 -13.98 -15.75
C THR A 107 -4.21 -13.71 -15.10
N GLY A 108 -4.11 -13.82 -13.77
CA GLY A 108 -2.85 -13.64 -13.06
C GLY A 108 -1.81 -14.71 -13.41
N LYS A 109 -2.24 -15.96 -13.64
CA LYS A 109 -1.35 -17.04 -14.13
C LYS A 109 -0.96 -16.87 -15.59
N GLU A 110 -1.85 -16.33 -16.41
CA GLU A 110 -1.62 -16.12 -17.84
C GLU A 110 -0.58 -15.02 -18.08
N TYR A 111 -0.72 -13.88 -17.41
CA TYR A 111 0.15 -12.72 -17.63
C TYR A 111 1.29 -12.57 -16.63
N GLY A 112 1.18 -13.18 -15.45
CA GLY A 112 2.19 -13.10 -14.38
C GLY A 112 3.22 -14.23 -14.40
N ASN A 113 4.12 -14.22 -13.42
CA ASN A 113 5.11 -15.29 -13.25
C ASN A 113 4.53 -16.49 -12.50
N ASN A 114 4.53 -17.67 -13.14
CA ASN A 114 4.06 -18.95 -12.58
C ASN A 114 4.84 -19.45 -11.35
N GLY A 115 5.95 -18.80 -10.98
CA GLY A 115 6.72 -19.08 -9.76
C GLY A 115 6.26 -18.31 -8.52
N GLN A 116 5.18 -17.54 -8.60
CA GLN A 116 4.70 -16.70 -7.51
C GLN A 116 3.72 -17.41 -6.57
N CYS A 117 3.54 -16.84 -5.37
CA CYS A 117 2.57 -17.35 -4.41
C CYS A 117 1.13 -17.08 -4.88
N ASN A 118 0.19 -17.90 -4.41
CA ASN A 118 -1.20 -17.85 -4.87
C ASN A 118 -1.87 -16.47 -4.77
N PRO A 119 -1.68 -15.68 -3.68
CA PRO A 119 -2.31 -14.36 -3.58
C PRO A 119 -1.84 -13.41 -4.69
N THR A 120 -0.62 -13.54 -5.21
CA THR A 120 -0.12 -12.71 -6.32
C THR A 120 -0.98 -12.87 -7.55
N TYR A 121 -1.40 -14.10 -7.88
CA TYR A 121 -2.24 -14.35 -9.05
C TYR A 121 -3.60 -13.68 -8.92
N PHE A 122 -4.21 -13.72 -7.73
CA PHE A 122 -5.47 -13.02 -7.50
C PHE A 122 -5.28 -11.52 -7.58
N THR A 123 -4.30 -10.93 -6.90
CA THR A 123 -4.18 -9.46 -6.84
C THR A 123 -3.76 -8.86 -8.17
N VAL A 124 -2.73 -9.42 -8.82
CA VAL A 124 -2.23 -8.95 -10.12
C VAL A 124 -3.25 -9.21 -11.21
N GLY A 125 -3.82 -10.41 -11.25
CA GLY A 125 -4.81 -10.78 -12.25
C GLY A 125 -6.10 -9.97 -12.13
N ASN A 126 -6.48 -9.56 -10.92
CA ASN A 126 -7.64 -8.70 -10.69
C ASN A 126 -7.45 -7.29 -11.21
N LEU A 127 -6.26 -6.71 -11.03
CA LEU A 127 -5.93 -5.42 -11.65
C LEU A 127 -6.02 -5.53 -13.19
N VAL A 128 -5.36 -6.54 -13.78
CA VAL A 128 -5.39 -6.74 -15.24
C VAL A 128 -6.82 -6.93 -15.74
N GLN A 129 -7.62 -7.77 -15.08
CA GLN A 129 -9.02 -8.00 -15.41
C GLN A 129 -9.84 -6.71 -15.34
N TYR A 130 -9.64 -5.89 -14.31
CA TYR A 130 -10.33 -4.61 -14.17
C TYR A 130 -9.97 -3.65 -15.32
N LEU A 131 -8.69 -3.53 -15.69
CA LEU A 131 -8.27 -2.69 -16.82
C LEU A 131 -8.82 -3.20 -18.16
N GLN A 132 -8.88 -4.52 -18.36
CA GLN A 132 -9.54 -5.11 -19.54
C GLN A 132 -11.03 -4.78 -19.57
N SER A 133 -11.71 -4.75 -18.41
CA SER A 133 -13.12 -4.34 -18.36
C SER A 133 -13.34 -2.87 -18.73
N LEU A 134 -12.38 -1.99 -18.46
CA LEU A 134 -12.42 -0.59 -18.90
C LEU A 134 -12.24 -0.48 -20.42
N GLU A 135 -11.38 -1.33 -20.99
CA GLU A 135 -11.21 -1.44 -22.45
C GLU A 135 -12.49 -1.95 -23.13
N GLU A 136 -13.13 -2.98 -22.56
CA GLU A 136 -14.43 -3.49 -23.02
C GLU A 136 -15.54 -2.43 -22.95
N GLN A 137 -15.45 -1.47 -22.03
CA GLN A 137 -16.36 -0.33 -21.91
C GLN A 137 -16.07 0.81 -22.90
N GLY A 138 -15.04 0.67 -23.74
CA GLY A 138 -14.74 1.58 -24.85
C GLY A 138 -13.59 2.56 -24.60
N LEU A 139 -12.89 2.47 -23.46
CA LEU A 139 -11.67 3.25 -23.25
C LEU A 139 -10.50 2.63 -24.01
N THR A 140 -9.69 3.45 -24.66
CA THR A 140 -8.43 2.97 -25.26
C THR A 140 -7.41 2.64 -24.16
N LYS A 141 -6.48 1.71 -24.44
CA LYS A 141 -5.39 1.40 -23.49
C LYS A 141 -4.58 2.63 -23.07
N GLN A 142 -4.36 3.56 -24.00
CA GLN A 142 -3.62 4.79 -23.72
C GLN A 142 -4.39 5.69 -22.75
N GLU A 143 -5.70 5.86 -22.93
CA GLU A 143 -6.53 6.60 -21.97
C GLU A 143 -6.51 5.95 -20.59
N ILE A 144 -6.54 4.61 -20.51
CA ILE A 144 -6.44 3.88 -19.24
C ILE A 144 -5.10 4.15 -18.56
N ILE A 145 -3.98 4.03 -19.30
CA ILE A 145 -2.63 4.29 -18.79
C ILE A 145 -2.48 5.73 -18.26
N ASP A 146 -3.06 6.71 -18.97
CA ASP A 146 -2.92 8.12 -18.63
C ASP A 146 -3.88 8.57 -17.51
N ARG A 147 -5.07 7.96 -17.40
CA ARG A 147 -6.12 8.38 -16.48
C ARG A 147 -6.26 7.51 -15.24
N TYR A 148 -5.53 6.40 -15.15
CA TYR A 148 -5.56 5.52 -13.98
C TYR A 148 -4.15 5.26 -13.46
N VAL A 149 -4.08 4.98 -12.16
CA VAL A 149 -2.86 4.58 -11.46
C VAL A 149 -3.23 3.59 -10.38
N PHE A 150 -2.41 2.56 -10.18
CA PHE A 150 -2.65 1.59 -9.11
C PHE A 150 -1.75 1.86 -7.92
N PHE A 151 -2.33 1.98 -6.74
CA PHE A 151 -1.65 2.18 -5.48
C PHE A 151 -1.74 0.92 -4.62
N THR A 152 -0.59 0.44 -4.14
CA THR A 152 -0.51 -0.75 -3.27
C THR A 152 0.60 -0.60 -2.24
N ALA A 153 0.49 -1.34 -1.14
CA ALA A 153 1.59 -1.49 -0.21
C ALA A 153 2.74 -2.29 -0.85
N GLY A 154 3.97 -1.92 -0.48
CA GLY A 154 5.19 -2.65 -0.76
C GLY A 154 5.90 -2.96 0.56
N ALA A 155 6.47 -4.16 0.68
CA ALA A 155 7.20 -4.57 1.86
C ALA A 155 8.64 -4.98 1.53
N CYS A 156 9.51 -4.90 2.53
CA CYS A 156 10.85 -5.48 2.49
C CYS A 156 10.89 -6.56 3.58
N GLY A 157 10.66 -7.81 3.19
CA GLY A 157 10.59 -8.95 4.12
C GLY A 157 10.81 -10.27 3.40
N PRO A 158 10.87 -11.41 4.13
CA PRO A 158 11.15 -12.72 3.55
C PRO A 158 10.01 -13.25 2.67
N CYS A 159 8.82 -12.64 2.75
CA CYS A 159 7.68 -12.97 1.91
C CYS A 159 7.89 -12.49 0.46
N ARG A 160 7.29 -13.20 -0.50
CA ARG A 160 7.20 -12.79 -1.91
C ARG A 160 6.45 -11.46 -2.12
N PHE A 161 5.76 -10.94 -1.10
CA PHE A 161 5.06 -9.65 -1.18
C PHE A 161 5.97 -8.49 -1.61
N GLY A 162 7.25 -8.50 -1.20
CA GLY A 162 8.20 -7.49 -1.68
C GLY A 162 8.50 -7.52 -3.18
N MET A 163 8.12 -8.61 -3.87
CA MET A 163 8.24 -8.74 -5.32
C MET A 163 6.94 -8.40 -6.06
N TYR A 164 5.83 -8.13 -5.37
CA TYR A 164 4.52 -7.92 -6.04
C TYR A 164 4.57 -6.74 -7.00
N GLU A 165 5.36 -5.70 -6.67
CA GLU A 165 5.60 -4.58 -7.56
C GLU A 165 6.10 -5.01 -8.95
N ALA A 166 7.12 -5.87 -8.99
CA ALA A 166 7.69 -6.36 -10.22
C ALA A 166 6.68 -7.24 -10.98
N GLU A 167 5.88 -8.01 -10.24
CA GLU A 167 4.86 -8.88 -10.81
C GLU A 167 3.67 -8.12 -11.41
N TYR A 168 3.19 -7.06 -10.74
CA TYR A 168 2.20 -6.15 -11.33
C TYR A 168 2.70 -5.61 -12.66
N ARG A 169 3.93 -5.08 -12.70
CA ARG A 169 4.49 -4.49 -13.93
C ARG A 169 4.70 -5.51 -15.03
N LEU A 170 5.19 -6.71 -14.69
CA LEU A 170 5.34 -7.79 -15.66
C LEU A 170 3.99 -8.14 -16.29
N ALA A 171 2.95 -8.33 -15.48
CA ALA A 171 1.63 -8.70 -15.97
C ALA A 171 0.96 -7.57 -16.76
N LEU A 172 1.10 -6.32 -16.32
CA LEU A 172 0.60 -5.14 -17.05
C LEU A 172 1.25 -5.04 -18.44
N ARG A 173 2.57 -5.20 -18.53
CA ARG A 173 3.26 -5.23 -19.82
C ARG A 173 2.78 -6.41 -20.70
N ASN A 174 2.68 -7.61 -20.13
CA ASN A 174 2.28 -8.80 -20.87
C ASN A 174 0.82 -8.75 -21.36
N SER A 175 -0.06 -8.00 -20.67
CA SER A 175 -1.45 -7.77 -21.06
C SER A 175 -1.63 -6.53 -21.97
N GLY A 176 -0.55 -5.84 -22.31
CA GLY A 176 -0.53 -4.70 -23.23
C GLY A 176 -0.83 -3.35 -22.57
N PHE A 177 -0.80 -3.26 -21.24
CA PHE A 177 -0.85 -2.02 -20.46
C PHE A 177 0.57 -1.55 -20.07
N ASP A 178 1.54 -1.69 -20.97
CA ASP A 178 2.92 -1.26 -20.70
C ASP A 178 2.98 0.26 -20.43
N GLY A 179 3.71 0.65 -19.39
CA GLY A 179 3.75 2.03 -18.89
C GLY A 179 2.61 2.43 -17.96
N PHE A 180 1.68 1.52 -17.61
CA PHE A 180 0.71 1.75 -16.54
C PHE A 180 1.42 1.93 -15.19
N ARG A 181 1.04 2.98 -14.46
CA ARG A 181 1.74 3.41 -13.24
C ARG A 181 1.32 2.57 -12.03
N VAL A 182 2.30 2.01 -11.33
CA VAL A 182 2.12 1.31 -10.05
C VAL A 182 2.89 2.06 -8.96
N LEU A 183 2.15 2.71 -8.05
CA LEU A 183 2.67 3.45 -6.91
C LEU A 183 2.76 2.52 -5.71
N LEU A 184 3.93 2.51 -5.08
CA LEU A 184 4.16 1.76 -3.85
C LEU A 184 4.14 2.67 -2.64
N PHE A 185 3.42 2.22 -1.61
CA PHE A 185 3.71 2.63 -0.25
C PHE A 185 4.79 1.71 0.34
N GLN A 186 6.01 2.22 0.56
CA GLN A 186 7.08 1.42 1.16
C GLN A 186 7.18 1.66 2.66
N GLN A 187 7.16 0.59 3.46
CA GLN A 187 7.32 0.69 4.92
C GLN A 187 8.61 1.41 5.35
N SER A 188 9.69 1.30 4.56
CA SER A 188 10.98 1.93 4.85
C SER A 188 11.08 3.42 4.48
N GLY A 189 10.10 3.98 3.76
CA GLY A 189 10.12 5.38 3.31
C GLY A 189 9.64 6.39 4.36
N GLY A 190 9.17 5.94 5.52
CA GLY A 190 8.64 6.81 6.59
C GLY A 190 7.27 7.41 6.26
N LEU A 191 6.88 8.46 7.01
CA LEU A 191 5.55 9.08 6.96
C LEU A 191 5.43 10.26 5.97
N SER A 192 6.48 10.53 5.21
CA SER A 192 6.49 11.50 4.11
C SER A 192 7.23 10.89 2.93
N GLN A 193 6.47 10.32 2.00
CA GLN A 193 7.00 9.62 0.81
C GLN A 193 6.66 10.33 -0.50
N SER A 194 6.33 11.62 -0.43
CA SER A 194 5.94 12.42 -1.58
C SER A 194 6.93 13.54 -1.84
N ASP A 195 7.49 13.57 -3.05
CA ASP A 195 8.11 14.77 -3.61
C ASP A 195 7.07 15.90 -3.72
N ALA A 196 7.51 17.15 -3.74
CA ALA A 196 6.63 18.33 -3.79
C ALA A 196 5.65 18.31 -4.97
N GLU A 197 6.03 17.64 -6.06
CA GLU A 197 5.24 17.51 -7.29
C GLU A 197 4.49 16.19 -7.42
N ALA A 198 4.49 15.34 -6.39
CA ALA A 198 3.78 14.07 -6.43
C ALA A 198 2.25 14.28 -6.46
N GLY A 199 1.58 13.57 -7.38
CA GLY A 199 0.12 13.56 -7.50
C GLY A 199 -0.58 12.96 -6.29
N MET A 200 0.12 12.06 -5.60
CA MET A 200 -0.30 11.43 -4.37
C MET A 200 0.61 11.85 -3.22
N GLU A 201 0.07 12.64 -2.32
CA GLU A 201 0.74 13.09 -1.09
C GLU A 201 0.59 12.01 -0.02
N MET A 202 1.57 11.12 0.06
CA MET A 202 1.69 10.11 1.12
C MET A 202 2.27 10.75 2.38
N ASN A 203 1.49 11.65 2.98
CA ASN A 203 1.82 12.42 4.18
C ASN A 203 1.13 11.85 5.43
N LEU A 204 1.30 12.50 6.59
CA LEU A 204 0.70 12.04 7.84
C LEU A 204 -0.83 11.92 7.79
N ASP A 205 -1.53 12.84 7.11
CA ASP A 205 -3.00 12.80 7.02
C ASP A 205 -3.48 11.60 6.22
N PHE A 206 -2.77 11.27 5.13
CA PHE A 206 -2.98 10.07 4.35
C PHE A 206 -2.81 8.81 5.21
N PHE A 207 -1.70 8.70 5.95
CA PHE A 207 -1.43 7.53 6.79
C PHE A 207 -2.41 7.38 7.94
N LEU A 208 -2.74 8.46 8.64
CA LEU A 208 -3.73 8.41 9.71
C LEU A 208 -5.12 8.10 9.17
N GLY A 209 -5.48 8.60 7.98
CA GLY A 209 -6.72 8.26 7.30
C GLY A 209 -6.85 6.76 7.07
N ILE A 210 -5.85 6.15 6.41
CA ILE A 210 -5.84 4.71 6.13
C ILE A 210 -5.78 3.90 7.43
N LEU A 211 -4.90 4.24 8.37
CA LEU A 211 -4.76 3.48 9.62
C LEU A 211 -6.06 3.44 10.42
N ASN A 212 -6.75 4.57 10.55
CA ASN A 212 -8.05 4.63 11.21
C ASN A 212 -9.13 3.85 10.45
N ALA A 213 -9.12 3.91 9.11
CA ALA A 213 -10.03 3.13 8.28
C ALA A 213 -9.82 1.62 8.49
N LEU A 214 -8.56 1.17 8.57
CA LEU A 214 -8.25 -0.23 8.87
C LEU A 214 -8.72 -0.64 10.26
N ASN A 215 -8.36 0.12 11.30
CA ASN A 215 -8.78 -0.18 12.68
C ASN A 215 -10.32 -0.21 12.83
N CYS A 216 -11.04 0.75 12.23
CA CYS A 216 -12.50 0.75 12.25
C CYS A 216 -13.08 -0.44 11.46
N GLY A 217 -12.44 -0.80 10.34
CA GLY A 217 -12.80 -1.97 9.54
C GLY A 217 -12.68 -3.27 10.35
N ASP A 218 -11.58 -3.44 11.08
CA ASP A 218 -11.35 -4.59 11.94
C ASP A 218 -12.37 -4.67 13.07
N VAL A 219 -12.60 -3.58 13.82
CA VAL A 219 -13.58 -3.55 14.92
C VAL A 219 -14.97 -3.94 14.43
N MET A 220 -15.44 -3.36 13.32
CA MET A 220 -16.77 -3.67 12.79
C MET A 220 -16.86 -5.09 12.24
N ASN A 221 -15.78 -5.60 11.67
CA ASN A 221 -15.69 -6.97 11.20
C ASN A 221 -15.79 -7.96 12.38
N GLU A 222 -15.07 -7.70 13.48
CA GLU A 222 -15.12 -8.51 14.71
C GLU A 222 -16.53 -8.50 15.33
N VAL A 223 -17.16 -7.33 15.47
CA VAL A 223 -18.52 -7.22 16.00
C VAL A 223 -19.51 -8.01 15.16
N ALA A 224 -19.43 -7.90 13.83
CA ALA A 224 -20.29 -8.66 12.93
C ALA A 224 -20.09 -10.18 13.10
N TYR A 225 -18.84 -10.65 13.16
CA TYR A 225 -18.57 -12.08 13.38
C TYR A 225 -19.02 -12.58 14.76
N ALA A 226 -18.98 -11.74 15.79
CA ALA A 226 -19.47 -12.08 17.11
C ALA A 226 -21.00 -12.24 17.14
N ILE A 227 -21.73 -11.47 16.34
CA ILE A 227 -23.21 -11.46 16.33
C ILE A 227 -23.79 -12.46 15.32
N ARG A 228 -23.15 -12.66 14.16
CA ARG A 228 -23.67 -13.48 13.06
C ARG A 228 -24.17 -14.87 13.47
N PRO A 229 -23.48 -15.65 14.32
CA PRO A 229 -23.96 -16.98 14.74
C PRO A 229 -25.25 -16.95 15.58
N TYR A 230 -25.57 -15.79 16.17
CA TYR A 230 -26.72 -15.61 17.04
C TYR A 230 -27.93 -15.01 16.33
N GLU A 231 -27.79 -14.57 15.08
CA GLU A 231 -28.88 -13.93 14.33
C GLU A 231 -30.12 -14.82 14.25
N THR A 232 -31.29 -14.21 14.44
CA THR A 232 -32.59 -14.89 14.40
C THR A 232 -33.22 -14.85 13.02
N THR A 233 -32.89 -13.81 12.25
CA THR A 233 -33.25 -13.66 10.84
C THR A 233 -31.97 -13.72 10.03
N GLY A 234 -31.85 -14.73 9.15
CA GLY A 234 -30.66 -14.93 8.34
C GLY A 234 -30.33 -13.71 7.48
N GLY A 235 -29.07 -13.29 7.49
CA GLY A 235 -28.58 -12.13 6.72
C GLY A 235 -28.84 -10.76 7.36
N GLU A 236 -29.49 -10.69 8.52
CA GLU A 236 -29.71 -9.43 9.23
C GLU A 236 -28.38 -8.81 9.68
N THR A 237 -27.42 -9.63 10.12
CA THR A 237 -26.09 -9.15 10.50
C THR A 237 -25.37 -8.50 9.31
N ASP A 238 -25.47 -9.11 8.12
CA ASP A 238 -24.83 -8.61 6.92
C ASP A 238 -25.48 -7.30 6.44
N ARG A 239 -26.81 -7.19 6.52
CA ARG A 239 -27.53 -5.94 6.25
C ARG A 239 -27.07 -4.80 7.15
N ILE A 240 -26.99 -5.04 8.46
CA ILE A 240 -26.53 -4.02 9.43
C ILE A 240 -25.07 -3.65 9.20
N LEU A 241 -24.23 -4.63 8.80
CA LEU A 241 -22.84 -4.39 8.46
C LEU A 241 -22.70 -3.49 7.24
N ASP A 242 -23.47 -3.73 6.18
CA ASP A 242 -23.50 -2.88 4.98
C ASP A 242 -23.88 -1.43 5.32
N GLU A 243 -25.00 -1.25 6.06
CA GLU A 243 -25.45 0.06 6.55
C GLU A 243 -24.39 0.78 7.40
N THR A 244 -23.70 0.01 8.26
CA THR A 244 -22.63 0.51 9.12
C THR A 244 -21.44 0.99 8.29
N MET A 245 -21.04 0.22 7.27
CA MET A 245 -19.94 0.60 6.38
C MET A 245 -20.29 1.81 5.53
N ASP A 246 -21.53 1.94 5.05
CA ASP A 246 -22.00 3.14 4.35
C ASP A 246 -21.92 4.39 5.23
N TYR A 247 -22.41 4.28 6.47
CA TYR A 247 -22.36 5.39 7.41
C TYR A 247 -20.91 5.79 7.74
N MET A 248 -20.04 4.82 8.02
CA MET A 248 -18.64 5.10 8.34
C MET A 248 -17.87 5.64 7.13
N HIS A 249 -18.13 5.16 5.91
CA HIS A 249 -17.57 5.74 4.69
C HIS A 249 -17.86 7.25 4.63
N GLU A 250 -19.10 7.67 4.89
CA GLU A 250 -19.46 9.10 4.92
C GLU A 250 -18.75 9.88 6.03
N VAL A 251 -18.52 9.26 7.20
CA VAL A 251 -17.74 9.86 8.29
C VAL A 251 -16.30 10.10 7.83
N PHE A 252 -15.65 9.11 7.22
CA PHE A 252 -14.29 9.25 6.68
C PHE A 252 -14.23 10.27 5.54
N ARG A 253 -15.22 10.29 4.63
CA ARG A 253 -15.29 11.24 3.50
C ARG A 253 -15.44 12.69 3.92
N LYS A 254 -16.22 12.95 4.98
CA LYS A 254 -16.45 14.31 5.49
C LYS A 254 -15.33 14.80 6.39
N LYS A 255 -14.47 13.90 6.89
CA LYS A 255 -13.34 14.27 7.73
C LYS A 255 -12.43 15.25 7.01
N ARG A 256 -11.94 16.23 7.75
CA ARG A 256 -10.93 17.18 7.29
C ARG A 256 -9.67 17.04 8.12
N PRO A 257 -8.49 17.02 7.50
CA PRO A 257 -7.22 17.11 8.21
C PRO A 257 -7.22 18.27 9.20
N TRP A 258 -6.65 18.05 10.37
CA TRP A 258 -6.39 19.16 11.28
C TRP A 258 -5.23 19.99 10.74
N LYS A 259 -5.38 21.31 10.79
CA LYS A 259 -4.36 22.27 10.37
C LYS A 259 -4.03 23.16 11.53
N LEU A 260 -2.77 23.55 11.62
CA LEU A 260 -2.35 24.58 12.56
C LEU A 260 -2.99 25.91 12.14
N ASP A 261 -3.45 26.70 13.13
CA ASP A 261 -4.01 28.02 12.86
C ASP A 261 -3.00 28.93 12.15
N GLU A 262 -3.45 29.68 11.12
CA GLU A 262 -2.57 30.49 10.28
C GLU A 262 -1.83 31.59 11.06
N GLY A 263 -2.43 32.13 12.12
CA GLY A 263 -1.80 33.12 12.99
C GLY A 263 -0.70 32.50 13.83
N MET A 264 -0.93 31.28 14.33
CA MET A 264 0.04 30.52 15.12
C MET A 264 1.19 29.97 14.25
N ALA A 265 0.89 29.59 13.00
CA ALA A 265 1.89 29.15 12.02
C ALA A 265 2.87 30.27 11.67
N LYS A 266 2.39 31.51 11.46
CA LYS A 266 3.24 32.69 11.22
C LYS A 266 4.16 33.00 12.40
N TYR A 267 3.68 32.80 13.64
CA TYR A 267 4.47 33.02 14.84
C TYR A 267 5.57 31.96 15.04
N LEU A 268 5.30 30.71 14.67
CA LEU A 268 6.23 29.59 14.84
C LEU A 268 7.28 29.48 13.71
N GLY A 269 7.10 30.19 12.59
CA GLY A 269 8.08 30.24 11.50
C GLY A 269 8.49 28.84 11.03
N GLY A 270 9.80 28.54 11.05
CA GLY A 270 10.35 27.24 10.64
C GLY A 270 10.01 26.06 11.56
N PHE A 271 9.37 26.28 12.72
CA PHE A 271 8.85 25.22 13.59
C PHE A 271 7.39 24.84 13.30
N SER A 272 6.72 25.55 12.38
CA SER A 272 5.31 25.34 12.04
C SER A 272 5.02 23.91 11.56
N ASP A 273 5.85 23.35 10.67
CA ASP A 273 5.66 21.99 10.15
C ASP A 273 5.76 20.93 11.26
N THR A 274 6.74 21.07 12.16
CA THR A 274 6.91 20.17 13.32
C THR A 274 5.75 20.32 14.30
N ALA A 275 5.29 21.54 14.55
CA ALA A 275 4.13 21.80 15.41
C ALA A 275 2.84 21.24 14.80
N GLU A 276 2.67 21.34 13.48
CA GLU A 276 1.53 20.75 12.79
C GLU A 276 1.54 19.23 12.90
N TYR A 277 2.71 18.61 12.67
CA TYR A 277 2.90 17.17 12.82
C TYR A 277 2.55 16.68 14.24
N ILE A 278 3.08 17.34 15.27
CA ILE A 278 2.79 17.00 16.68
C ILE A 278 1.31 17.22 16.97
N GLY A 279 0.72 18.32 16.51
CA GLY A 279 -0.70 18.62 16.69
C GLY A 279 -1.61 17.55 16.09
N LYS A 280 -1.33 17.11 14.86
CA LYS A 280 -2.01 15.97 14.21
C LYS A 280 -1.89 14.69 15.04
N PHE A 281 -0.72 14.38 15.56
CA PHE A 281 -0.50 13.17 16.36
C PHE A 281 -1.20 13.22 17.72
N VAL A 282 -1.13 14.36 18.42
CA VAL A 282 -1.84 14.57 19.69
C VAL A 282 -3.35 14.47 19.47
N LYS A 283 -3.87 15.08 18.40
CA LYS A 283 -5.28 14.99 18.05
C LYS A 283 -5.69 13.57 17.67
N GLN A 284 -4.84 12.80 17.00
CA GLN A 284 -5.09 11.39 16.74
C GLN A 284 -5.25 10.57 18.04
N LEU A 285 -4.42 10.86 19.06
CA LEU A 285 -4.44 10.11 20.32
C LEU A 285 -5.53 10.57 21.31
N LYS A 286 -5.86 11.85 21.32
CA LYS A 286 -6.78 12.45 22.30
C LYS A 286 -8.10 12.92 21.71
N GLY A 287 -8.21 12.95 20.38
CA GLY A 287 -9.41 13.37 19.68
C GLY A 287 -10.51 12.33 19.78
N ASP A 288 -11.74 12.81 19.78
CA ASP A 288 -12.96 12.03 19.84
C ASP A 288 -13.67 11.97 18.47
N GLU A 289 -13.00 12.35 17.38
CA GLU A 289 -13.64 12.58 16.07
C GLU A 289 -14.46 11.39 15.55
N TYR A 290 -14.00 10.16 15.81
CA TYR A 290 -14.72 8.94 15.44
C TYR A 290 -15.62 8.41 16.55
N VAL A 291 -15.45 8.85 17.80
CA VAL A 291 -16.12 8.29 18.97
C VAL A 291 -17.64 8.43 18.89
N PRO A 292 -18.24 9.61 18.58
CA PRO A 292 -19.69 9.73 18.43
C PRO A 292 -20.27 8.81 17.35
N ALA A 293 -19.54 8.63 16.25
CA ALA A 293 -19.95 7.71 15.19
C ALA A 293 -19.92 6.26 15.68
N LEU A 294 -18.86 5.85 16.37
CA LEU A 294 -18.72 4.51 16.94
C LEU A 294 -19.75 4.25 18.05
N GLU A 295 -20.08 5.22 18.91
CA GLU A 295 -21.12 5.09 19.94
C GLU A 295 -22.52 4.94 19.35
N ARG A 296 -22.80 5.64 18.25
CA ARG A 296 -24.05 5.47 17.50
C ARG A 296 -24.15 4.05 16.94
N LEU A 297 -23.07 3.56 16.35
CA LEU A 297 -23.01 2.20 15.82
C LEU A 297 -23.14 1.16 16.93
N PHE A 298 -22.43 1.34 18.05
CA PHE A 298 -22.52 0.47 19.22
C PHE A 298 -23.98 0.28 19.67
N ARG A 299 -24.75 1.38 19.76
CA ARG A 299 -26.19 1.31 20.07
C ARG A 299 -26.97 0.48 19.04
N ARG A 300 -26.77 0.77 17.75
CA ARG A 300 -27.43 0.04 16.64
C ARG A 300 -27.14 -1.47 16.67
N TRP A 301 -25.88 -1.84 16.92
CA TRP A 301 -25.44 -3.24 17.01
C TRP A 301 -25.93 -3.92 18.29
N SER A 302 -26.02 -3.20 19.40
CA SER A 302 -26.58 -3.70 20.66
C SER A 302 -28.06 -4.03 20.54
N ASP A 303 -28.84 -3.16 19.88
CA ASP A 303 -30.26 -3.39 19.63
C ASP A 303 -30.49 -4.65 18.78
N ALA A 304 -29.66 -4.84 17.76
CA ALA A 304 -29.68 -6.04 16.93
C ALA A 304 -29.33 -7.30 17.73
N ALA A 305 -28.28 -7.25 18.55
CA ALA A 305 -27.87 -8.37 19.39
C ALA A 305 -28.95 -8.74 20.44
N MET A 306 -29.61 -7.75 21.06
CA MET A 306 -30.71 -7.98 22.00
C MET A 306 -31.91 -8.65 21.34
N SER A 307 -32.28 -8.21 20.13
CA SER A 307 -33.35 -8.85 19.36
C SER A 307 -33.05 -10.32 19.02
N SER A 308 -31.77 -10.65 18.84
CA SER A 308 -31.31 -12.00 18.50
C SER A 308 -31.27 -12.97 19.69
N THR A 309 -31.02 -12.44 20.89
CA THR A 309 -30.91 -13.23 22.14
C THR A 309 -32.26 -13.45 22.82
N GLY A 310 -33.18 -12.47 22.74
CA GLY A 310 -34.52 -12.56 23.32
C GLY A 310 -35.43 -13.62 22.69
N SER A 311 -35.23 -13.95 21.40
CA SER A 311 -36.07 -14.94 20.71
C SER A 311 -35.64 -16.39 20.96
N LYS A 312 -34.40 -16.65 21.42
CA LYS A 312 -33.91 -18.02 21.67
C LYS A 312 -34.37 -18.59 23.01
N SER A 313 -34.91 -17.79 23.92
CA SER A 313 -35.41 -18.29 25.21
C SER A 313 -36.76 -19.03 25.13
N THR A 314 -37.41 -19.05 23.96
CA THR A 314 -38.73 -19.68 23.75
C THR A 314 -38.70 -20.89 22.80
N ALA A 315 -37.54 -21.24 22.24
CA ALA A 315 -37.41 -22.35 21.28
C ALA A 315 -36.82 -23.65 21.88
N CYS A 316 -36.51 -23.67 23.18
CA CYS A 316 -36.21 -24.89 23.95
C CYS A 316 -37.28 -25.09 25.01
N ALA A 317 -38.44 -25.59 24.60
CA ALA A 317 -39.43 -26.24 25.44
C ALA A 317 -40.09 -27.36 24.63
#